data_AF-A0AAE1N1R2-F1
#
_entry.id   AF-A0AAE1N1R2-F1
#
_cell.length_a   1.000
_cell.length_b   1.000
_cell.length_c   1.000
_cell.angle_alpha   90.00
_cell.angle_beta   90.00
_cell.angle_gamma   90.00
#
_symmetry.space_group_name_H-M   'P 1'
#
loop_
_entity.id
_entity.type
_entity.pdbx_description
1 polymer ?
#
loop_
_entity_poly.entity_id
_entity_poly.type
_entity_poly.pdbx_seq_one_letter_code
_entity_poly.pdbx_strand_id
1 'polypeptide(L)'
;MEEADILELYELSYSDLVLLSSTNASLTSPEELDKVESMTKTLMETLGPMGPGLLAITGVPGASKLRKDFLPLARELALLDHESRKRILKAFSLYSHAFLGAQLG
;
A
#
# COMPACT_ATOMS: atom_id res chain seq x y z
N MET A 1 -18.91 -19.85 -20.50
CA MET A 1 -17.48 -19.50 -20.35
C MET A 1 -17.51 -18.03 -20.02
N GLU A 2 -17.42 -17.66 -18.75
CA GLU A 2 -17.35 -16.25 -18.36
C GLU A 2 -16.01 -15.71 -18.84
N GLU A 3 -16.04 -14.72 -19.73
CA GLU A 3 -14.85 -13.97 -20.11
C GLU A 3 -14.37 -13.23 -18.86
N ALA A 4 -13.12 -13.47 -18.46
CA ALA A 4 -12.51 -12.72 -17.37
C ALA A 4 -12.28 -11.29 -17.87
N ASP A 5 -13.20 -10.37 -17.52
CA ASP A 5 -13.00 -8.95 -17.75
C ASP A 5 -11.69 -8.52 -17.10
N ILE A 6 -10.78 -7.97 -17.90
CA ILE A 6 -9.50 -7.46 -17.42
C ILE A 6 -9.81 -6.17 -16.66
N LEU A 7 -9.78 -6.22 -15.34
CA LEU A 7 -9.93 -5.06 -14.47
C LEU A 7 -8.74 -4.11 -14.65
N GLU A 8 -8.98 -2.98 -15.31
CA GLU A 8 -8.02 -1.88 -15.37
C GLU A 8 -8.07 -1.12 -14.03
N LEU A 9 -7.03 -1.29 -13.22
CA LEU A 9 -6.95 -0.67 -11.90
C LEU A 9 -6.39 0.74 -12.02
N TYR A 10 -6.93 1.65 -11.21
CA TYR A 10 -6.32 2.96 -11.01
C TYR A 10 -4.93 2.79 -10.38
N GLU A 11 -3.91 3.30 -11.05
CA GLU A 11 -2.53 3.28 -10.57
C GLU A 11 -2.20 4.57 -9.80
N LEU A 12 -1.77 4.42 -8.55
CA LEU A 12 -1.32 5.50 -7.69
C LEU A 12 0.17 5.32 -7.36
N SER A 13 0.98 6.36 -7.54
CA SER A 13 2.38 6.32 -7.11
C SER A 13 2.50 6.31 -5.59
N TYR A 14 3.46 5.56 -5.06
CA TYR A 14 3.79 5.56 -3.63
C TYR A 14 4.12 6.98 -3.11
N SER A 15 4.79 7.81 -3.90
CA SER A 15 5.10 9.20 -3.51
C SER A 15 3.83 10.02 -3.31
N ASP A 16 2.86 9.87 -4.22
CA ASP A 16 1.57 10.56 -4.14
C ASP A 16 0.73 10.04 -2.96
N LEU A 17 0.79 8.74 -2.65
CA LEU A 17 0.16 8.18 -1.46
C LEU A 17 0.78 8.73 -0.15
N VAL A 18 2.10 8.89 -0.11
CA VAL A 18 2.79 9.50 1.04
C VAL A 18 2.41 10.98 1.19
N LEU A 19 2.24 11.71 0.09
CA LEU A 19 1.73 13.09 0.10
C LEU A 19 0.31 13.13 0.69
N LEU A 20 -0.59 12.23 0.28
CA LEU A 20 -1.95 12.13 0.82
C LEU A 20 -1.98 11.78 2.32
N SER A 21 -1.02 10.98 2.78
CA SER A 21 -0.90 10.61 4.19
C SER A 21 -0.29 11.73 5.05
N SER A 22 0.37 12.71 4.43
CA SER A 22 1.00 13.81 5.16
C SER A 22 -0.08 14.81 5.56
N THR A 23 -0.19 15.12 6.85
CA THR A 23 -1.16 16.08 7.36
C THR A 23 -1.07 17.39 6.57
N ASN A 24 -2.20 17.97 6.16
CA ASN A 24 -2.34 19.16 5.29
C ASN A 24 -1.42 20.35 5.62
N ALA A 25 -0.83 20.39 6.83
CA ALA A 25 0.15 21.38 7.26
C ALA A 25 1.42 21.47 6.38
N SER A 26 1.75 20.44 5.60
CA SER A 26 2.93 20.45 4.72
C SER A 26 2.64 20.93 3.28
N LEU A 27 1.37 21.08 2.90
CA LEU A 27 0.98 21.53 1.55
C LEU A 27 0.95 23.05 1.56
N THR A 28 1.94 23.67 0.92
CA THR A 28 2.16 25.13 1.01
C THR A 28 1.71 25.87 -0.24
N SER A 29 1.54 25.17 -1.37
CA SER A 29 1.05 25.76 -2.61
C SER A 29 -0.42 25.42 -2.88
N PRO A 30 -1.19 26.35 -3.46
CA PRO A 30 -2.57 26.09 -3.91
C PRO A 30 -2.66 24.94 -4.93
N GLU A 31 -1.67 24.84 -5.81
CA GLU A 31 -1.62 23.80 -6.86
C GLU A 31 -1.48 22.38 -6.26
N GLU A 32 -0.72 22.22 -5.18
CA GLU A 32 -0.60 20.95 -4.47
C GLU A 32 -1.90 20.56 -3.77
N LEU A 33 -2.65 21.53 -3.24
CA LEU A 33 -3.96 21.30 -2.62
C LEU A 33 -4.99 20.82 -3.65
N ASP A 34 -5.07 21.48 -4.81
CA ASP A 34 -5.99 21.10 -5.89
C ASP A 34 -5.66 19.69 -6.44
N LYS A 35 -4.36 19.37 -6.57
CA LYS A 35 -3.89 18.04 -6.96
C LYS A 35 -4.29 16.99 -5.91
N VAL A 36 -4.11 17.29 -4.62
CA VAL A 36 -4.47 16.38 -3.53
C VAL A 36 -5.98 16.16 -3.44
N GLU A 37 -6.78 17.20 -3.61
CA GLU A 37 -8.24 17.11 -3.59
C GLU A 37 -8.77 16.26 -4.75
N SER A 38 -8.30 16.52 -5.97
CA SER A 38 -8.68 15.73 -7.15
C SER A 38 -8.28 14.26 -7.02
N MET A 39 -7.09 13.99 -6.51
CA MET A 39 -6.61 12.62 -6.28
C MET A 39 -7.41 11.91 -5.17
N THR A 40 -7.75 12.62 -4.09
CA THR A 40 -8.61 12.10 -3.01
C THR A 40 -9.99 11.74 -3.55
N LYS A 41 -10.56 12.59 -4.41
CA LYS A 41 -11.85 12.32 -5.06
C LYS A 41 -11.78 11.03 -5.90
N THR A 42 -10.79 10.89 -6.78
CA THR A 42 -10.61 9.67 -7.59
C THR A 42 -10.41 8.42 -6.73
N LEU A 43 -9.70 8.53 -5.61
CA LEU A 43 -9.54 7.44 -4.66
C LEU A 43 -10.86 7.02 -4.00
N MET A 44 -11.67 7.99 -3.58
CA MET A 44 -12.98 7.70 -2.99
C MET A 44 -13.95 7.10 -4.01
N GLU A 45 -13.87 7.52 -5.28
CA GLU A 45 -14.65 6.93 -6.36
C GLU A 45 -14.21 5.48 -6.65
N THR A 46 -12.89 5.22 -6.69
CA THR A 46 -12.31 3.90 -6.99
C THR A 46 -12.53 2.89 -5.85
N LEU A 47 -12.36 3.33 -4.60
CA LEU A 47 -12.56 2.49 -3.41
C LEU A 47 -14.02 2.50 -2.92
N GLY A 48 -14.86 3.35 -3.50
CA GLY A 48 -16.26 3.49 -3.17
C GLY A 48 -17.12 2.32 -3.67
N PRO A 49 -18.40 2.28 -3.29
CA PRO A 49 -19.31 1.17 -3.61
C PRO A 49 -19.59 0.99 -5.11
N MET A 50 -19.31 2.03 -5.91
CA MET A 50 -19.45 2.00 -7.37
C MET A 50 -18.13 1.72 -8.10
N GLY A 51 -17.01 1.75 -7.39
CA GLY A 51 -15.69 1.48 -7.95
C GLY A 51 -15.31 0.02 -7.85
N PRO A 52 -14.18 -0.38 -8.47
CA PRO A 52 -13.68 -1.76 -8.41
C PRO A 52 -13.25 -2.20 -6.99
N GLY A 53 -13.20 -1.27 -6.01
CA GLY A 53 -12.81 -1.55 -4.63
C GLY A 53 -11.33 -1.88 -4.47
N LEU A 54 -10.54 -1.70 -5.53
CA LEU A 54 -9.12 -2.04 -5.63
C LEU A 54 -8.39 -0.93 -6.37
N LEU A 55 -7.13 -0.71 -6.00
CA LEU A 55 -6.20 0.17 -6.69
C LEU A 55 -4.81 -0.47 -6.72
N ALA A 56 -3.98 -0.06 -7.66
CA ALA A 56 -2.59 -0.51 -7.75
C ALA A 56 -1.66 0.59 -7.24
N ILE A 57 -0.78 0.27 -6.28
CA ILE A 57 0.27 1.20 -5.84
C ILE A 57 1.56 0.89 -6.60
N THR A 58 2.11 1.88 -7.29
CA THR A 58 3.35 1.76 -8.06
C THR A 58 4.52 2.43 -7.32
N GLY A 59 5.75 2.04 -7.65
CA GLY A 59 6.96 2.69 -7.11
C GLY A 59 7.23 2.44 -5.62
N VAL A 60 6.60 1.43 -5.00
CA VAL A 60 6.82 1.11 -3.57
C VAL A 60 8.30 0.70 -3.33
N PRO A 61 9.04 1.43 -2.49
CA PRO A 61 10.44 1.12 -2.21
C PRO A 61 10.62 -0.29 -1.66
N GLY A 62 11.56 -1.05 -2.23
CA GLY A 62 11.89 -2.40 -1.76
C GLY A 62 10.86 -3.49 -2.08
N ALA A 63 9.69 -3.18 -2.65
CA ALA A 63 8.65 -4.17 -2.92
C ALA A 63 9.07 -5.27 -3.89
N SER A 64 9.81 -4.94 -4.95
CA SER A 64 10.32 -5.93 -5.90
C SER A 64 11.33 -6.88 -5.25
N LYS A 65 12.24 -6.33 -4.43
CA LYS A 65 13.22 -7.12 -3.67
C LYS A 65 12.52 -8.03 -2.68
N LEU A 66 11.55 -7.50 -1.94
CA LEU A 66 10.72 -8.27 -1.01
C LEU A 66 10.03 -9.43 -1.71
N ARG A 67 9.41 -9.19 -2.86
CA ARG A 67 8.76 -10.24 -3.63
C ARG A 67 9.76 -11.32 -4.05
N LYS A 68 10.94 -10.94 -4.53
CA LYS A 68 11.98 -11.90 -4.94
C LYS A 68 12.49 -12.75 -3.77
N ASP A 69 12.72 -12.12 -2.63
CA ASP A 69 13.34 -12.78 -1.47
C ASP A 69 12.32 -13.67 -0.70
N PHE A 70 11.05 -13.24 -0.61
CA PHE A 70 10.05 -13.89 0.27
C PHE A 70 9.00 -14.72 -0.43
N LEU A 71 8.65 -14.41 -1.68
CA LEU A 71 7.63 -15.20 -2.39
C LEU A 71 8.01 -16.70 -2.46
N PRO A 72 9.28 -17.08 -2.66
CA PRO A 72 9.68 -18.49 -2.59
C PRO A 72 9.46 -19.12 -1.21
N LEU A 73 9.60 -18.33 -0.14
CA LEU A 73 9.46 -18.77 1.25
C LEU A 73 8.01 -18.72 1.75
N ALA A 74 7.07 -18.16 0.98
CA ALA A 74 5.71 -17.89 1.44
C ALA A 74 4.99 -19.14 1.97
N ARG A 75 5.19 -20.29 1.31
CA ARG A 75 4.62 -21.57 1.74
C ARG A 75 5.18 -22.01 3.09
N GLU A 76 6.49 -21.92 3.28
CA GLU A 76 7.16 -22.31 4.52
C GLU A 76 6.74 -21.38 5.67
N LEU A 77 6.73 -20.08 5.42
CA LEU A 77 6.29 -19.07 6.38
C LEU A 77 4.82 -19.25 6.81
N ALA A 78 3.95 -19.71 5.91
CA ALA A 78 2.55 -19.99 6.21
C ALA A 78 2.36 -21.18 7.16
N LEU A 79 3.28 -22.15 7.15
CA LEU A 79 3.23 -23.35 8.00
C LEU A 79 3.79 -23.10 9.41
N LEU A 80 4.54 -22.02 9.60
CA LEU A 80 5.09 -21.65 10.92
C LEU A 80 4.00 -21.09 11.84
N ASP A 81 4.18 -21.31 13.14
CA ASP A 81 3.38 -20.65 14.17
C ASP A 81 3.63 -19.13 14.19
N HIS A 82 2.74 -18.41 14.85
CA HIS A 82 2.76 -16.95 14.89
C HIS A 82 4.08 -16.37 15.41
N GLU A 83 4.65 -16.96 16.49
CA GLU A 83 5.86 -16.43 17.12
C GLU A 83 7.10 -16.68 16.25
N SER A 84 7.20 -17.86 15.65
CA SER A 84 8.28 -18.18 14.70
C SER A 84 8.25 -17.27 13.48
N ARG A 85 7.06 -17.05 12.89
CA ARG A 85 6.88 -16.16 11.74
C ARG A 85 7.24 -14.72 12.09
N LYS A 86 6.82 -14.25 13.26
CA LYS A 86 7.13 -12.90 13.78
C LYS A 86 8.64 -12.69 13.98
N ARG A 87 9.36 -13.68 14.52
CA ARG A 87 10.83 -13.58 14.68
C ARG A 87 11.55 -13.45 13.34
N ILE A 88 11.15 -14.27 12.36
CA ILE A 88 11.74 -14.24 11.02
C ILE A 88 11.48 -12.88 10.35
N LEU A 89 10.23 -12.43 10.33
CA LEU A 89 9.86 -11.14 9.74
C LEU A 89 10.56 -9.95 10.43
N LYS A 90 10.83 -10.03 11.74
CA LYS A 90 11.65 -9.03 12.46
C LYS A 90 13.12 -9.07 12.03
N ALA A 91 13.70 -10.26 11.88
CA ALA A 91 15.08 -10.41 11.44
C ALA A 91 15.32 -9.83 10.04
N PHE A 92 14.28 -9.83 9.20
CA PHE A 92 14.31 -9.22 7.87
C PHE A 92 13.90 -7.73 7.84
N SER A 93 13.77 -7.07 8.99
CA SER A 93 13.41 -5.65 9.12
C SER A 93 12.07 -5.27 8.47
N LEU A 94 11.19 -6.24 8.22
CA LEU A 94 9.92 -6.02 7.51
C LEU A 94 8.83 -5.40 8.39
N TYR A 95 8.96 -5.50 9.71
CA TYR A 95 8.09 -4.81 10.64
C TYR A 95 8.28 -3.28 10.64
N SER A 96 9.38 -2.76 10.10
CA SER A 96 9.72 -1.34 10.24
C SER A 96 8.96 -0.40 9.30
N HIS A 97 8.33 -0.90 8.24
CA HIS A 97 7.64 -0.04 7.25
C HIS A 97 6.13 -0.21 7.19
N ALA A 98 5.57 -1.29 7.76
CA ALA A 98 4.14 -1.60 7.67
C ALA A 98 3.36 -1.42 8.99
N PHE A 99 4.03 -1.04 10.09
CA PHE A 99 3.38 -0.93 11.40
C PHE A 99 3.96 0.23 12.22
N LEU A 100 3.79 1.47 11.73
CA LEU A 100 3.75 2.64 12.60
C LEU A 100 2.28 3.08 12.74
N GLY A 101 1.48 2.17 13.29
CA GLY A 101 0.14 2.44 13.78
C GLY A 101 0.12 2.22 15.29
N ALA A 102 -0.29 3.26 16.00
CA ALA A 102 -0.80 3.23 17.36
C ALA A 102 0.19 2.82 18.48
N GLN A 103 0.93 3.81 18.98
CA GLN A 103 1.22 3.89 20.41
C GLN A 103 0.87 5.32 20.88
N LEU A 104 -0.43 5.59 21.05
CA LEU A 104 -0.89 6.62 21.97
C LEU A 104 -1.23 5.89 23.27
N GLY A 105 -0.32 6.01 24.23
CA GLY A 105 -0.49 5.72 25.65
C GLY A 105 0.33 6.75 26.41
#